data_AF-A0AAU4RR59-F1
#
_entry.id   AF-A0AAU4RR59-F1
#
_cell.length_a   1.000
_cell.length_b   1.000
_cell.length_c   1.000
_cell.angle_alpha   90.00
_cell.angle_beta   90.00
_cell.angle_gamma   90.00
#
_symmetry.space_group_name_H-M   'P 1'
#
loop_
_entity.id
_entity.type
_entity.pdbx_description
1 polymer ?
#
loop_
_entity_poly.entity_id
_entity_poly.type
_entity_poly.pdbx_seq_one_letter_code
_entity_poly.pdbx_strand_id
1 'polypeptide(L)'
;MRPPNWVISGSRGANFVDWPAPERAAAEQAFRALLAIALVDGREPVEMTELIEGIAHATGGMEPWLEYLAGLPGPTADAGLVRLVCDWAIDLLWEELRFSWWYDGDPQVIADWLPTQRARVTAFAARHPHCKTAADALIALDRLQAGDHSAWLYPYGIARLLGAGLMS
;
A
#
# COMPACT_ATOMS: atom_id res chain seq x y z
N MET A 1 -27.62 40.74 0.58
CA MET A 1 -26.65 40.16 1.55
C MET A 1 -26.85 38.64 1.51
N ARG A 2 -26.05 37.92 0.72
CA ARG A 2 -26.09 36.44 0.67
C ARG A 2 -25.10 35.89 1.71
N PRO A 3 -25.41 34.79 2.40
CA PRO A 3 -24.47 34.16 3.31
C PRO A 3 -23.28 33.59 2.53
N PRO A 4 -22.06 33.56 3.11
CA PRO A 4 -20.93 32.89 2.50
C PRO A 4 -21.19 31.39 2.45
N ASN A 5 -21.08 30.88 1.23
CA ASN A 5 -20.90 29.51 0.82
C ASN A 5 -19.67 28.88 1.50
N TRP A 6 -19.90 28.13 2.57
CA TRP A 6 -18.92 27.22 3.13
C TRP A 6 -18.71 26.05 2.17
N VAL A 7 -17.73 26.20 1.29
CA VAL A 7 -17.09 25.05 0.65
C VAL A 7 -16.18 24.44 1.71
N ILE A 8 -16.62 23.33 2.32
CA ILE A 8 -15.71 22.45 3.05
C ILE A 8 -14.93 21.68 1.98
N SER A 9 -13.91 22.31 1.38
CA SER A 9 -12.92 21.59 0.57
C SER A 9 -11.81 21.13 1.50
N GLY A 10 -11.50 19.84 1.48
CA GLY A 10 -10.45 19.18 2.26
C GLY A 10 -9.01 19.57 1.88
N SER A 11 -8.72 20.87 1.78
CA SER A 11 -7.37 21.41 1.61
C SER A 11 -6.71 21.84 2.93
N ARG A 12 -7.39 21.58 4.05
CA ARG A 12 -6.85 21.75 5.41
C ARG A 12 -7.15 20.48 6.18
N GLY A 13 -6.30 19.45 6.02
CA GLY A 13 -6.22 18.39 7.01
C GLY A 13 -5.89 18.97 8.39
N ALA A 14 -5.58 18.12 9.38
CA ALA A 14 -5.21 18.59 10.73
C ALA A 14 -3.97 19.53 10.76
N ASN A 15 -3.32 19.74 9.61
CA ASN A 15 -2.14 20.58 9.40
C ASN A 15 -1.06 20.26 10.43
N PHE A 16 -0.78 18.96 10.52
CA PHE A 16 0.01 18.34 11.57
C PHE A 16 1.45 18.84 11.59
N VAL A 17 1.94 19.31 10.44
CA VAL A 17 3.24 19.99 10.29
C VAL A 17 3.33 21.22 11.20
N ASP A 18 2.23 21.95 11.39
CA ASP A 18 2.19 23.19 12.18
C ASP A 18 1.93 22.95 13.67
N TRP A 19 1.79 21.69 14.11
CA TRP A 19 1.59 21.37 15.52
C TRP A 19 2.85 21.66 16.35
N PRO A 20 2.70 21.96 17.65
CA PRO A 20 3.86 22.03 18.51
C PRO A 20 4.54 20.65 18.60
N ALA A 21 5.88 20.70 18.75
CA ALA A 21 6.73 19.51 18.68
C ALA A 21 6.30 18.35 19.61
N PRO A 22 5.93 18.56 20.89
CA PRO A 22 5.57 17.45 21.75
C PRO A 22 4.26 16.76 21.33
N GLU A 23 3.25 17.52 20.90
CA GLU A 23 1.98 16.98 20.40
C GLU A 23 2.18 16.21 19.10
N ARG A 24 2.97 16.76 18.16
CA ARG A 24 3.31 16.07 16.92
C ARG A 24 4.04 14.75 17.19
N ALA A 25 5.03 14.76 18.08
CA ALA A 25 5.77 13.55 18.45
C ALA A 25 4.89 12.49 19.11
N ALA A 26 4.00 12.89 20.02
CA ALA A 26 3.07 11.97 20.68
C ALA A 26 2.12 11.31 19.67
N ALA A 27 1.62 12.08 18.71
CA ALA A 27 0.69 11.57 17.72
C ALA A 27 1.41 10.74 16.63
N GLU A 28 2.64 11.08 16.23
CA GLU A 28 3.50 10.21 15.42
C GLU A 28 3.77 8.86 16.11
N GLN A 29 4.02 8.87 17.42
CA GLN A 29 4.19 7.63 18.20
C GLN A 29 2.91 6.79 18.21
N ALA A 30 1.75 7.41 18.32
CA ALA A 30 0.46 6.72 18.22
C ALA A 30 0.26 6.10 16.83
N PHE A 31 0.58 6.82 15.75
CA PHE A 31 0.51 6.29 14.39
C PHE A 31 1.45 5.11 14.16
N ARG A 32 2.69 5.18 14.65
CA ARG A 32 3.62 4.04 14.63
C ARG A 32 3.02 2.83 15.34
N ALA A 33 2.47 3.00 16.54
CA ALA A 33 1.83 1.91 17.27
C ALA A 33 0.64 1.31 16.50
N LEU A 34 -0.21 2.16 15.91
CA LEU A 34 -1.34 1.72 15.09
C LEU A 34 -0.88 0.91 13.87
N LEU A 35 0.11 1.39 13.14
CA LEU A 35 0.68 0.68 11.98
C LEU A 35 1.30 -0.66 12.37
N ALA A 36 2.01 -0.73 13.50
CA ALA A 36 2.59 -1.97 13.98
C ALA A 36 1.53 -3.02 14.34
N ILE A 37 0.44 -2.59 15.01
CA ILE A 37 -0.71 -3.45 15.31
C ILE A 37 -1.39 -3.89 14.01
N ALA A 38 -1.65 -2.94 13.13
CA ALA A 38 -2.34 -3.16 11.87
C ALA A 38 -1.62 -4.15 10.95
N LEU A 39 -0.29 -4.11 10.93
CA LEU A 39 0.49 -5.04 10.13
C LEU A 39 0.30 -6.49 10.61
N VAL A 40 0.11 -6.71 11.92
CA VAL A 40 0.14 -8.04 12.53
C VAL A 40 -1.23 -8.61 12.89
N ASP A 41 -2.26 -7.78 13.00
CA ASP A 41 -3.58 -8.19 13.49
C ASP A 41 -4.45 -8.94 12.45
N GLY A 42 -3.98 -9.02 11.22
CA GLY A 42 -4.60 -9.83 10.17
C GLY A 42 -5.72 -9.13 9.40
N ARG A 43 -5.84 -7.81 9.53
CA ARG A 43 -6.70 -6.98 8.67
C ARG A 43 -6.42 -7.15 7.19
N GLU A 44 -7.39 -6.76 6.37
CA GLU A 44 -7.25 -6.82 4.92
C GLU A 44 -6.25 -5.77 4.41
N PRO A 45 -5.51 -6.04 3.31
CA PRO A 45 -4.56 -5.09 2.75
C PRO A 45 -5.16 -3.72 2.41
N VAL A 46 -6.43 -3.68 1.99
CA VAL A 46 -7.16 -2.42 1.73
C VAL A 46 -7.29 -1.56 2.98
N GLU A 47 -7.60 -2.15 4.14
CA GLU A 47 -7.70 -1.44 5.42
C GLU A 47 -6.34 -0.92 5.89
N MET A 48 -5.25 -1.63 5.56
CA MET A 48 -3.89 -1.16 5.81
C MET A 48 -3.53 0.01 4.89
N THR A 49 -3.92 -0.06 3.62
CA THR A 49 -3.69 0.99 2.63
C THR A 49 -4.40 2.28 3.02
N GLU A 50 -5.70 2.21 3.36
CA GLU A 50 -6.47 3.37 3.83
C GLU A 50 -5.88 3.99 5.11
N LEU A 51 -5.36 3.17 6.04
CA LEU A 51 -4.70 3.66 7.24
C LEU A 51 -3.40 4.42 6.90
N ILE A 52 -2.57 3.85 6.02
CA ILE A 52 -1.32 4.48 5.59
C ILE A 52 -1.61 5.79 4.85
N GLU A 53 -2.59 5.81 3.95
CA GLU A 53 -3.04 7.03 3.26
C GLU A 53 -3.52 8.11 4.23
N GLY A 54 -4.36 7.74 5.21
CA GLY A 54 -4.88 8.67 6.19
C GLY A 54 -3.77 9.29 7.05
N ILE A 55 -2.80 8.47 7.46
CA ILE A 55 -1.62 8.95 8.21
C ILE A 55 -0.75 9.82 7.29
N ALA A 56 -0.48 9.40 6.06
CA ALA A 56 0.34 10.13 5.10
C ALA A 56 -0.28 11.49 4.76
N HIS A 57 -1.60 11.55 4.57
CA HIS A 57 -2.35 12.78 4.38
C HIS A 57 -2.23 13.69 5.61
N ALA A 58 -2.33 13.14 6.82
CA ALA A 58 -2.19 13.92 8.05
C ALA A 58 -0.77 14.49 8.21
N THR A 59 0.27 13.70 7.89
CA THR A 59 1.67 14.06 8.17
C THR A 59 2.46 14.58 6.97
N GLY A 60 1.85 14.67 5.80
CA GLY A 60 2.44 15.27 4.59
C GLY A 60 3.38 14.35 3.80
N GLY A 61 3.25 13.02 3.91
CA GLY A 61 4.09 12.08 3.17
C GLY A 61 3.96 10.63 3.64
N MET A 62 4.24 9.68 2.74
CA MET A 62 4.09 8.24 2.97
C MET A 62 5.43 7.57 3.31
N GLU A 63 6.53 8.12 2.82
CA GLU A 63 7.89 7.59 2.90
C GLU A 63 8.33 7.26 4.34
N PRO A 64 8.12 8.13 5.35
CA PRO A 64 8.53 7.80 6.72
C PRO A 64 7.79 6.59 7.30
N TRP A 65 6.56 6.35 6.84
CA TRP A 65 5.71 5.25 7.31
C TRP A 65 6.06 3.94 6.62
N LEU A 66 6.42 3.98 5.34
CA LEU A 66 6.97 2.84 4.61
C LEU A 66 8.33 2.41 5.18
N GLU A 67 9.18 3.37 5.53
CA GLU A 67 10.45 3.09 6.21
C GLU A 67 10.21 2.46 7.59
N TYR A 68 9.25 2.99 8.35
CA TYR A 68 8.87 2.41 9.64
C TYR A 68 8.40 0.96 9.51
N LEU A 69 7.49 0.67 8.55
CA LEU A 69 6.99 -0.70 8.30
C LEU A 69 8.10 -1.65 7.88
N ALA A 70 9.00 -1.20 7.00
CA ALA A 70 10.16 -1.98 6.57
C ALA A 70 11.07 -2.36 7.76
N GLY A 71 11.17 -1.47 8.76
CA GLY A 71 11.98 -1.67 9.97
C GLY A 71 11.34 -2.54 11.07
N LEU A 72 10.05 -2.88 10.99
CA LEU A 72 9.38 -3.68 12.03
C LEU A 72 9.91 -5.13 12.05
N PRO A 73 10.50 -5.63 13.14
CA PRO A 73 11.07 -6.97 13.18
C PRO A 73 10.03 -8.04 13.54
N GLY A 74 10.35 -9.28 13.20
CA GLY A 74 9.66 -10.47 13.72
C GLY A 74 8.73 -11.17 12.72
N PRO A 75 8.46 -12.47 12.96
CA PRO A 75 7.78 -13.32 11.98
C PRO A 75 6.35 -12.88 11.66
N THR A 76 5.62 -12.32 12.62
CA THR A 76 4.26 -11.83 12.38
C THR A 76 4.25 -10.56 11.54
N ALA A 77 5.21 -9.65 11.76
CA ALA A 77 5.40 -8.48 10.91
C ALA A 77 5.82 -8.89 9.49
N ASP A 78 6.69 -9.90 9.36
CA ASP A 78 7.05 -10.46 8.04
C ASP A 78 5.82 -10.97 7.28
N ALA A 79 4.93 -11.71 7.96
CA ALA A 79 3.70 -12.22 7.35
C ALA A 79 2.78 -11.09 6.89
N GLY A 80 2.62 -10.05 7.71
CA GLY A 80 1.86 -8.85 7.36
C GLY A 80 2.43 -8.13 6.15
N LEU A 81 3.75 -7.92 6.15
CA LEU A 81 4.47 -7.26 5.07
C LEU A 81 4.36 -8.04 3.76
N VAL A 82 4.45 -9.37 3.79
CA VAL A 82 4.27 -10.22 2.61
C VAL A 82 2.87 -10.07 2.01
N ARG A 83 1.82 -9.96 2.84
CA ARG A 83 0.45 -9.69 2.35
C ARG A 83 0.36 -8.35 1.66
N LEU A 84 0.88 -7.30 2.32
CA LEU A 84 0.85 -5.93 1.79
C LEU A 84 1.65 -5.80 0.47
N VAL A 85 2.84 -6.39 0.42
CA VAL A 85 3.68 -6.42 -0.78
C VAL A 85 2.99 -7.17 -1.92
N CYS A 86 2.36 -8.32 -1.63
CA CYS A 86 1.64 -9.08 -2.64
C CYS A 86 0.50 -8.26 -3.25
N ASP A 87 -0.30 -7.63 -2.40
CA ASP A 87 -1.47 -6.86 -2.77
C ASP A 87 -1.10 -5.66 -3.65
N TRP A 88 -0.23 -4.77 -3.14
CA TRP A 88 0.21 -3.59 -3.90
C TRP A 88 0.96 -3.93 -5.18
N ALA A 89 1.75 -5.01 -5.19
CA ALA A 89 2.45 -5.40 -6.40
C ALA A 89 1.48 -5.89 -7.49
N ILE A 90 0.41 -6.58 -7.10
CA ILE A 90 -0.65 -7.01 -8.03
C ILE A 90 -1.45 -5.80 -8.52
N ASP A 91 -1.82 -4.89 -7.64
CA ASP A 91 -2.57 -3.67 -8.00
C ASP A 91 -1.79 -2.79 -8.98
N LEU A 92 -0.47 -2.64 -8.78
CA LEU A 92 0.39 -1.94 -9.75
C LEU A 92 0.44 -2.66 -11.10
N LEU A 93 0.56 -3.99 -11.10
CA LEU A 93 0.57 -4.78 -12.34
C LEU A 93 -0.76 -4.76 -13.10
N TRP A 94 -1.86 -4.46 -12.42
CA TRP A 94 -3.17 -4.25 -13.01
C TRP A 94 -3.48 -2.78 -13.33
N GLU A 95 -2.56 -1.85 -13.02
CA GLU A 95 -2.80 -0.40 -13.12
C GLU A 95 -4.04 0.04 -12.30
N GLU A 96 -4.36 -0.72 -11.25
CA GLU A 96 -5.51 -0.52 -10.37
C GLU A 96 -5.12 0.13 -9.04
N LEU A 97 -3.82 0.25 -8.74
CA LEU A 97 -3.38 0.97 -7.55
C LEU A 97 -3.83 2.42 -7.62
N ARG A 98 -4.89 2.73 -6.88
CA ARG A 98 -5.48 4.06 -6.77
C ARG A 98 -5.67 4.35 -5.31
N PHE A 99 -5.10 5.48 -4.90
CA PHE A 99 -5.37 5.99 -3.58
C PHE A 99 -6.81 6.47 -3.45
N SER A 100 -7.31 6.52 -2.22
CA SER A 100 -8.62 7.07 -1.93
C SER A 100 -8.70 8.54 -2.33
N TRP A 101 -9.91 9.02 -2.65
CA TRP A 101 -10.14 10.37 -3.22
C TRP A 101 -9.67 11.56 -2.36
N TRP A 102 -9.31 11.33 -1.09
CA TRP A 102 -8.80 12.34 -0.16
C TRP A 102 -7.26 12.38 -0.07
N TYR A 103 -6.54 11.41 -0.65
CA TYR A 103 -5.08 11.39 -0.68
C TYR A 103 -4.59 11.56 -2.12
N ASP A 104 -3.81 12.61 -2.35
CA ASP A 104 -3.26 13.02 -3.65
C ASP A 104 -1.80 12.56 -3.86
N GLY A 105 -1.36 11.54 -3.11
CA GLY A 105 0.00 11.01 -3.20
C GLY A 105 0.32 10.34 -4.53
N ASP A 106 1.61 10.08 -4.73
CA ASP A 106 2.14 9.45 -5.94
C ASP A 106 2.28 7.92 -5.75
N PRO A 107 1.55 7.09 -6.52
CA PRO A 107 1.71 5.64 -6.48
C PRO A 107 3.14 5.16 -6.76
N GLN A 108 3.96 6.00 -7.42
CA GLN A 108 5.37 5.72 -7.65
C GLN A 108 6.15 5.52 -6.34
N VAL A 109 5.74 6.15 -5.24
CA VAL A 109 6.38 5.96 -3.92
C VAL A 109 6.26 4.50 -3.46
N ILE A 110 5.12 3.86 -3.70
CA ILE A 110 4.92 2.42 -3.41
C ILE A 110 5.74 1.58 -4.40
N ALA A 111 5.70 1.92 -5.68
CA ALA A 111 6.47 1.21 -6.71
C ALA A 111 7.98 1.19 -6.42
N ASP A 112 8.53 2.31 -5.93
CA ASP A 112 9.95 2.44 -5.55
C ASP A 112 10.26 1.70 -4.24
N TRP A 113 9.30 1.63 -3.32
CA TRP A 113 9.45 0.93 -2.04
C TRP A 113 9.41 -0.60 -2.18
N LEU A 114 8.53 -1.15 -3.02
CA LEU A 114 8.32 -2.60 -3.14
C LEU A 114 9.61 -3.41 -3.39
N PRO A 115 10.53 -3.02 -4.29
CA PRO A 115 11.80 -3.72 -4.50
C PRO A 115 12.66 -3.85 -3.24
N THR A 116 12.57 -2.88 -2.32
CA THR A 116 13.36 -2.89 -1.07
C THR A 116 12.94 -4.02 -0.13
N GLN A 117 11.72 -4.56 -0.28
CA GLN A 117 11.19 -5.63 0.55
C GLN A 117 11.54 -7.03 0.04
N ARG A 118 12.08 -7.16 -1.19
CA ARG A 118 12.33 -8.44 -1.85
C ARG A 118 13.10 -9.44 -0.99
N ALA A 119 14.20 -9.02 -0.37
CA ALA A 119 15.03 -9.91 0.44
C ALA A 119 14.25 -10.52 1.62
N ARG A 120 13.37 -9.71 2.23
CA ARG A 120 12.54 -10.11 3.36
C ARG A 120 11.44 -11.07 2.94
N VAL A 121 10.79 -10.80 1.80
CA VAL A 121 9.80 -11.73 1.20
C VAL A 121 10.45 -13.06 0.84
N THR A 122 11.63 -13.06 0.22
CA THR A 122 12.39 -14.28 -0.11
C THR A 122 12.69 -15.11 1.14
N ALA A 123 13.17 -14.46 2.21
CA ALA A 123 13.46 -15.14 3.48
C ALA A 123 12.18 -15.72 4.14
N PHE A 124 11.03 -15.06 3.98
CA PHE A 124 9.75 -15.58 4.43
C PHE A 124 9.30 -16.78 3.58
N ALA A 125 9.34 -16.68 2.25
CA ALA A 125 8.96 -17.75 1.33
C ALA A 125 9.80 -19.02 1.54
N ALA A 126 11.11 -18.88 1.79
CA ALA A 126 12.00 -20.00 2.09
C ALA A 126 11.60 -20.74 3.38
N ARG A 127 11.11 -20.01 4.40
CA ARG A 127 10.61 -20.60 5.65
C ARG A 127 9.21 -21.19 5.51
N HIS A 128 8.44 -20.74 4.51
CA HIS A 128 7.05 -21.11 4.27
C HIS A 128 6.82 -21.54 2.81
N PRO A 129 7.39 -22.66 2.35
CA PRO A 129 7.44 -23.03 0.93
C PRO A 129 6.06 -23.31 0.29
N HIS A 130 5.02 -23.50 1.11
CA HIS A 130 3.64 -23.72 0.64
C HIS A 130 2.75 -22.47 0.77
N CYS A 131 3.30 -21.33 1.20
CA CYS A 131 2.56 -20.08 1.30
C CYS A 131 2.38 -19.45 -0.09
N LYS A 132 1.17 -19.60 -0.64
CA LYS A 132 0.82 -19.04 -1.96
C LYS A 132 1.08 -17.53 -2.02
N THR A 133 0.67 -16.76 -1.02
CA THR A 133 0.88 -15.29 -0.99
C THR A 133 2.36 -14.92 -1.08
N ALA A 134 3.26 -15.66 -0.44
CA ALA A 134 4.69 -15.39 -0.51
C ALA A 134 5.27 -15.69 -1.89
N ALA A 135 4.82 -16.77 -2.53
CA ALA A 135 5.20 -17.10 -3.90
C ALA A 135 4.66 -16.08 -4.92
N ASP A 136 3.39 -15.70 -4.78
CA ASP A 136 2.74 -14.71 -5.64
C ASP A 136 3.41 -13.34 -5.50
N ALA A 137 3.77 -12.92 -4.28
CA ALA A 137 4.52 -11.68 -4.04
C ALA A 137 5.86 -11.66 -4.81
N LEU A 138 6.63 -12.74 -4.78
CA LEU A 138 7.89 -12.82 -5.51
C LEU A 138 7.68 -12.74 -7.04
N ILE A 139 6.67 -13.44 -7.55
CA ILE A 139 6.31 -13.38 -8.99
C ILE A 139 5.91 -11.96 -9.38
N ALA A 140 5.10 -11.28 -8.55
CA ALA A 140 4.66 -9.92 -8.81
C ALA A 140 5.85 -8.95 -8.83
N LEU A 141 6.75 -9.05 -7.84
CA LEU A 141 7.98 -8.25 -7.79
C LEU A 141 8.88 -8.49 -9.00
N ASP A 142 9.06 -9.74 -9.44
CA ASP A 142 9.85 -10.07 -10.63
C ASP A 142 9.29 -9.41 -11.89
N ARG A 143 7.96 -9.42 -12.05
CA ARG A 143 7.29 -8.81 -13.21
C ARG A 143 7.34 -7.29 -13.20
N LEU A 144 7.11 -6.67 -12.04
CA LEU A 144 7.27 -5.22 -11.91
C LEU A 144 8.69 -4.80 -12.27
N GLN A 145 9.69 -5.53 -11.79
CA GLN A 145 11.10 -5.24 -12.12
C GLN A 145 11.41 -5.43 -13.61
N ALA A 146 10.75 -6.37 -14.28
CA ALA A 146 10.90 -6.60 -15.72
C ALA A 146 10.13 -5.57 -16.58
N GLY A 147 9.22 -4.78 -15.99
CA GLY A 147 8.29 -3.93 -16.74
C GLY A 147 7.19 -4.72 -17.47
N ASP A 148 6.88 -5.93 -16.98
CA ASP A 148 5.86 -6.81 -17.56
C ASP A 148 4.45 -6.52 -17.02
N HIS A 149 3.42 -7.04 -17.71
CA HIS A 149 2.03 -7.00 -17.24
C HIS A 149 1.72 -8.11 -16.22
N SER A 150 0.59 -7.99 -15.52
CA SER A 150 0.15 -8.98 -14.52
C SER A 150 0.15 -10.44 -14.99
N ALA A 151 0.57 -11.34 -14.09
CA ALA A 151 0.52 -12.79 -14.31
C ALA A 151 -0.89 -13.37 -14.17
N TRP A 152 -1.77 -12.62 -13.52
CA TRP A 152 -3.09 -13.08 -13.13
C TRP A 152 -4.12 -12.51 -14.09
N LEU A 153 -4.97 -13.39 -14.61
CA LEU A 153 -6.11 -13.01 -15.43
C LEU A 153 -7.15 -12.33 -14.52
N TYR A 154 -7.44 -11.06 -14.81
CA TYR A 154 -8.54 -10.36 -14.18
C TYR A 154 -9.88 -11.00 -14.64
N PRO A 155 -10.81 -11.35 -13.75
CA PRO A 155 -12.05 -12.03 -14.13
C PRO A 155 -12.93 -11.22 -15.09
N TYR A 156 -12.84 -9.89 -15.09
CA TYR A 156 -13.55 -9.03 -16.06
C TYR A 156 -12.86 -8.92 -17.44
N GLY A 157 -11.62 -9.40 -17.59
CA GLY A 157 -10.89 -9.41 -18.87
C GLY A 157 -11.21 -10.61 -19.78
N ILE A 158 -11.86 -11.65 -19.24
CA ILE A 158 -12.18 -12.87 -19.98
C ILE A 158 -13.13 -12.58 -21.15
N ALA A 159 -14.06 -11.64 -21.02
CA ALA A 159 -14.95 -11.23 -22.11
C ALA A 159 -14.20 -10.58 -23.29
N ARG A 160 -13.10 -9.85 -23.04
CA ARG A 160 -12.30 -9.21 -24.09
C ARG A 160 -11.41 -10.22 -24.83
N LEU A 161 -10.90 -11.23 -24.13
CA LEU A 161 -10.12 -12.33 -24.71
C LEU A 161 -11.00 -13.32 -25.49
N LEU A 162 -12.21 -13.61 -25.00
CA LEU A 162 -13.17 -14.47 -25.70
C LEU A 162 -13.89 -13.76 -26.85
N GLY A 163 -13.96 -12.43 -26.84
CA GLY A 163 -14.53 -11.62 -27.93
C GLY A 163 -13.57 -11.38 -29.10
N ALA A 164 -12.25 -11.38 -28.85
CA ALA A 164 -11.23 -11.18 -29.89
C ALA A 164 -10.97 -12.43 -30.76
N GLY A 165 -11.57 -13.58 -30.44
CA GLY A 165 -11.51 -14.80 -31.24
C GLY A 165 -12.62 -14.95 -32.30
N LEU A 166 -13.54 -13.97 -32.42
CA LEU A 166 -14.75 -14.09 -33.25
C LEU A 166 -14.94 -12.99 -34.31
N MET A 167 -13.95 -12.13 -34.54
CA MET A 167 -13.93 -11.32 -35.76
C MET A 167 -12.61 -11.54 -36.49
N SER A 168 -12.71 -12.33 -37.56
CA SER A 168 -11.69 -12.53 -38.60
C SER A 168 -11.33 -11.24 -39.31
#